data_AF-A0A8T5DZL4-F1
#
_entry.id   AF-A0A8T5DZL4-F1
#
_cell.length_a   1.000
_cell.length_b   1.000
_cell.length_c   1.000
_cell.angle_alpha   90.00
_cell.angle_beta   90.00
_cell.angle_gamma   90.00
#
_symmetry.space_group_name_H-M   'P 1'
#
loop_
_entity.id
_entity.type
_entity.pdbx_description
1 polymer ?
#
loop_
_entity_poly.entity_id
_entity_poly.type
_entity_poly.pdbx_seq_one_letter_code
_entity_poly.pdbx_strand_id
1 'polypeptide(L)'
;MSRTLAVIQSLILLTSVMILSITPVLGEDNDGIVIDEIVEWSTDTDISENIYIKSNGKLTISSVITFRSVAEIYIEEGGVLDLIENGEIISQKRASSLSTLGDNMSKLIIPTGEYLEEMNIIIVSEEPFSLNGSKVYVNEIEELSMSGETFRIQIPGGEQDTQLSFDGFGIFPIINSIILETPTGIIINEYKASSLTSDNMLLYGENGVSINSLGTLQITGNSTINGIDISSSGEIVIIDSTIKGSCPIVLTTNEASLHIENSEISGSQDDHYVKLKPYSVIGWDNVLIKDELIDRWERVIEDQKLIFDSEGVEYSIEGTSPSGEELSIMSFSGADGLSLIDKGGERVVEIGWFNLTVTRESATVVISEYRTAWNTAASNISNYGPSGTNLTWDENIDLRTLNTPFIEWVSLTVTGEEDSLKTGKSHQISAILANRGGHTANLYFDCDITETDIDADIGGYQNARVEPGEQIEVNFGWRNINPGY
;
A
#
# COMPACT_ATOMS: atom_id res chain seq x y z
N MET A 1 -12.82 37.29 49.78
CA MET A 1 -12.30 35.91 49.62
C MET A 1 -11.42 35.59 50.82
N SER A 2 -11.70 34.53 51.56
CA SER A 2 -10.92 34.21 52.76
C SER A 2 -9.51 33.78 52.36
N ARG A 3 -8.50 34.17 53.15
CA ARG A 3 -7.10 33.76 52.95
C ARG A 3 -6.96 32.23 52.88
N THR A 4 -7.85 31.51 53.54
CA THR A 4 -7.94 30.04 53.50
C THR A 4 -8.34 29.50 52.13
N LEU A 5 -9.24 30.17 51.40
CA LEU A 5 -9.66 29.74 50.07
C LEU A 5 -8.57 29.97 49.02
N ALA A 6 -7.83 31.08 49.15
CA ALA A 6 -6.68 31.38 48.28
C ALA A 6 -5.51 30.41 48.54
N VAL A 7 -5.25 30.04 49.79
CA VAL A 7 -4.22 29.04 50.12
C VAL A 7 -4.62 27.65 49.63
N ILE A 8 -5.89 27.26 49.74
CA ILE A 8 -6.38 25.98 49.21
C ILE A 8 -6.35 25.98 47.67
N GLN A 9 -6.73 27.06 47.01
CA GLN A 9 -6.61 27.16 45.54
C GLN A 9 -5.15 27.15 45.07
N SER A 10 -4.24 27.83 45.77
CA SER A 10 -2.81 27.77 45.48
C SER A 10 -2.20 26.40 45.80
N LEU A 11 -2.69 25.69 46.82
CA LEU A 11 -2.23 24.33 47.13
C LEU A 11 -2.75 23.33 46.11
N ILE A 12 -4.00 23.49 45.62
CA ILE A 12 -4.58 22.67 44.54
C ILE A 12 -3.83 22.91 43.21
N LEU A 13 -3.51 24.17 42.88
CA LEU A 13 -2.70 24.53 41.70
C LEU A 13 -1.23 24.07 41.82
N LEU A 14 -0.65 24.01 43.03
CA LEU A 14 0.69 23.43 43.23
C LEU A 14 0.68 21.90 43.17
N THR A 15 -0.43 21.24 43.54
CA THR A 15 -0.56 19.78 43.41
C THR A 15 -0.92 19.33 41.99
N SER A 16 -1.43 20.21 41.12
CA SER A 16 -1.70 19.91 39.71
C SER A 16 -0.47 20.07 38.80
N VAL A 17 0.67 20.50 39.34
CA VAL A 17 1.96 20.51 38.65
C VAL A 17 2.88 19.52 39.37
N MET A 18 2.53 18.24 39.36
CA MET A 18 3.54 17.21 39.54
C MET A 18 4.27 17.07 38.22
N ILE A 19 5.41 17.74 38.10
CA ILE A 19 6.49 17.33 37.18
C ILE A 19 6.98 16.00 37.74
N LEU A 20 6.32 14.94 37.30
CA LEU A 20 6.74 13.58 37.53
C LEU A 20 7.82 13.32 36.47
N SER A 21 9.07 13.59 36.81
CA SER A 21 10.21 13.00 36.10
C SER A 21 10.19 11.51 36.43
N ILE A 22 9.29 10.77 35.78
CA ILE A 22 9.15 9.32 35.94
C ILE A 22 10.26 8.70 35.10
N THR A 23 11.20 8.01 35.75
CA THR A 23 11.94 6.95 35.08
C THR A 23 10.92 5.91 34.61
N PRO A 24 10.97 5.42 33.36
CA PRO A 24 9.97 4.51 32.83
C PRO A 24 9.76 3.33 33.79
N VAL A 25 8.50 3.05 34.12
CA VAL A 25 8.14 1.87 34.90
C VAL A 25 8.37 0.66 34.00
N LEU A 26 9.34 -0.18 34.36
CA LEU A 26 9.49 -1.52 33.81
C LEU A 26 8.22 -2.30 34.17
N GLY A 27 7.38 -2.60 33.18
CA GLY A 27 6.24 -3.49 33.38
C GLY A 27 6.74 -4.89 33.67
N GLU A 28 6.35 -5.48 34.80
CA GLU A 28 6.84 -6.79 35.28
C GLU A 28 6.44 -8.00 34.39
N ASP A 29 5.77 -7.81 33.25
CA ASP A 29 5.34 -8.91 32.36
C ASP A 29 5.42 -8.60 30.84
N ASN A 30 5.95 -7.44 30.44
CA ASN A 30 6.21 -7.11 29.03
C ASN A 30 7.66 -6.64 28.88
N ASP A 31 8.39 -7.14 27.88
CA ASP A 31 9.76 -6.69 27.52
C ASP A 31 9.76 -5.24 26.93
N GLY A 32 9.05 -4.29 27.55
CA GLY A 32 8.91 -2.92 27.07
C GLY A 32 8.27 -1.93 28.05
N ILE A 33 8.33 -0.66 27.69
CA ILE A 33 7.73 0.47 28.40
C ILE A 33 6.27 0.57 28.02
N VAL A 34 5.36 0.53 28.99
CA VAL A 34 3.91 0.64 28.76
C VAL A 34 3.42 2.02 29.16
N ILE A 35 2.69 2.68 28.27
CA ILE A 35 2.04 3.97 28.47
C ILE A 35 0.52 3.77 28.42
N ASP A 36 -0.13 3.66 29.58
CA ASP A 36 -1.58 3.49 29.73
C ASP A 36 -2.27 4.71 30.36
N GLU A 37 -1.52 5.79 30.54
CA GLU A 37 -1.99 7.10 31.01
C GLU A 37 -1.29 8.24 30.24
N ILE A 38 -1.49 9.48 30.67
CA ILE A 38 -0.84 10.65 30.08
C ILE A 38 0.55 10.80 30.71
N VAL A 39 1.60 10.72 29.91
CA VAL A 39 3.00 10.78 30.31
C VAL A 39 3.75 11.81 29.45
N GLU A 40 4.64 12.57 30.08
CA GLU A 40 5.52 13.54 29.39
C GLU A 40 6.98 13.15 29.57
N TRP A 41 7.72 13.08 28.47
CA TRP A 41 9.17 12.93 28.44
C TRP A 41 9.80 14.25 27.98
N SER A 42 10.43 14.94 28.92
CA SER A 42 11.05 16.25 28.74
C SER A 42 12.56 16.25 29.03
N THR A 43 13.14 15.07 29.17
CA THR A 43 14.57 14.87 29.41
C THR A 43 15.13 13.92 28.39
N ASP A 44 16.29 14.28 27.84
CA ASP A 44 16.99 13.42 26.89
C ASP A 44 17.21 12.03 27.49
N THR A 45 16.80 11.01 26.74
CA THR A 45 16.76 9.64 27.25
C THR A 45 17.24 8.68 26.17
N ASP A 46 18.09 7.75 26.59
CA ASP A 46 18.46 6.60 25.79
C ASP A 46 17.55 5.42 26.14
N ILE A 47 16.98 4.77 25.12
CA ILE A 47 16.05 3.65 25.25
C ILE A 47 16.61 2.44 24.50
N SER A 48 16.34 1.24 25.01
CA SER A 48 16.69 -0.02 24.33
C SER A 48 15.52 -1.01 24.27
N GLU A 49 14.36 -0.60 24.77
CA GLU A 49 13.16 -1.39 24.90
C GLU A 49 12.06 -0.92 23.94
N ASN A 50 11.09 -1.80 23.69
CA ASN A 50 9.88 -1.42 22.95
C ASN A 50 9.02 -0.44 23.77
N ILE A 51 8.22 0.37 23.08
CA ILE A 51 7.23 1.26 23.70
C ILE A 51 5.84 0.81 23.27
N TYR A 52 4.93 0.65 24.21
CA TYR A 52 3.53 0.31 23.96
C TYR A 52 2.61 1.40 24.51
N ILE A 53 2.02 2.20 23.62
CA ILE A 53 1.04 3.23 23.96
C ILE A 53 -0.35 2.61 23.82
N LYS A 54 -1.04 2.47 24.94
CA LYS A 54 -2.37 1.86 25.02
C LYS A 54 -3.47 2.81 24.52
N SER A 55 -4.64 2.26 24.24
CA SER A 55 -5.82 2.99 23.71
C SER A 55 -6.22 4.26 24.48
N ASN A 56 -5.86 4.38 25.76
CA ASN A 56 -6.13 5.54 26.61
C ASN A 56 -4.85 6.27 27.04
N GLY A 57 -3.69 5.80 26.60
CA GLY A 57 -2.38 6.37 26.88
C GLY A 57 -2.04 7.50 25.92
N LYS A 58 -1.33 8.49 26.44
CA LYS A 58 -0.72 9.55 25.63
C LYS A 58 0.72 9.74 26.08
N LEU A 59 1.66 9.57 25.16
CA LEU A 59 3.06 9.91 25.36
C LEU A 59 3.37 11.22 24.65
N THR A 60 3.72 12.26 25.40
CA THR A 60 4.23 13.51 24.85
C THR A 60 5.75 13.59 25.02
N ILE A 61 6.47 13.89 23.95
CA ILE A 61 7.93 14.00 23.92
C ILE A 61 8.32 15.43 23.55
N SER A 62 9.07 16.09 24.43
CA SER A 62 9.61 17.43 24.26
C SER A 62 11.13 17.48 24.48
N SER A 63 11.79 16.36 24.19
CA SER A 63 13.23 16.14 24.38
C SER A 63 13.76 15.15 23.35
N VAL A 64 15.06 14.83 23.40
CA VAL A 64 15.68 13.87 22.49
C VAL A 64 15.59 12.45 23.03
N ILE A 65 14.92 11.56 22.31
CA ILE A 65 14.83 10.13 22.62
C ILE A 65 15.68 9.36 21.62
N THR A 66 16.71 8.69 22.12
CA THR A 66 17.66 7.93 21.29
C THR A 66 17.52 6.43 21.55
N PHE A 67 17.14 5.68 20.53
CA PHE A 67 17.10 4.22 20.59
C PHE A 67 18.47 3.63 20.26
N ARG A 68 19.05 2.88 21.20
CA ARG A 68 20.39 2.27 21.07
C ARG A 68 20.38 0.87 20.46
N SER A 69 19.22 0.24 20.40
CA SER A 69 19.02 -1.11 19.86
C SER A 69 17.83 -1.14 18.92
N VAL A 70 17.61 -2.30 18.32
CA VAL A 70 16.38 -2.57 17.57
C VAL A 70 15.20 -2.51 18.53
N ALA A 71 14.15 -1.77 18.18
CA ALA A 71 12.97 -1.57 19.00
C ALA A 71 11.73 -1.23 18.17
N GLU A 72 10.56 -1.37 18.77
CA GLU A 72 9.29 -0.98 18.17
C GLU A 72 8.51 -0.04 19.09
N ILE A 73 7.86 0.95 18.50
CA ILE A 73 6.87 1.80 19.15
C ILE A 73 5.50 1.40 18.59
N TYR A 74 4.66 0.81 19.44
CA TYR A 74 3.30 0.39 19.09
C TYR A 74 2.28 1.37 19.68
N ILE A 75 1.41 1.91 18.84
CA ILE A 75 0.33 2.82 19.25
C ILE A 75 -1.00 2.11 18.99
N GLU A 76 -1.72 1.75 20.05
CA GLU A 76 -3.06 1.15 19.93
C GLU A 76 -4.10 2.17 19.45
N GLU A 77 -5.24 1.68 18.95
CA GLU A 77 -6.36 2.53 18.56
C GLU A 77 -6.81 3.41 19.74
N GLY A 78 -6.86 4.73 19.54
CA GLY A 78 -7.13 5.73 20.58
C GLY A 78 -5.90 6.22 21.36
N GLY A 79 -4.77 5.51 21.29
CA GLY A 79 -3.51 5.93 21.86
C GLY A 79 -2.86 7.06 21.06
N VAL A 80 -2.02 7.87 21.71
CA VAL A 80 -1.39 9.05 21.09
C VAL A 80 0.10 9.13 21.39
N LEU A 81 0.92 9.25 20.35
CA LEU A 81 2.31 9.69 20.43
C LEU A 81 2.40 11.12 19.88
N ASP A 82 2.90 12.05 20.69
CA ASP A 82 2.89 13.49 20.39
C ASP A 82 4.29 14.08 20.61
N LEU A 83 5.00 14.43 19.53
CA LEU A 83 6.27 15.13 19.59
C LEU A 83 6.00 16.64 19.48
N ILE A 84 6.49 17.40 20.44
CA ILE A 84 6.29 18.84 20.54
C ILE A 84 7.58 19.55 20.93
N GLU A 85 7.63 20.87 20.74
CA GLU A 85 8.69 21.74 21.30
C GLU A 85 10.13 21.27 21.02
N ASN A 86 10.41 20.87 19.77
CA ASN A 86 11.68 20.26 19.34
C ASN A 86 11.93 18.86 19.92
N GLY A 87 10.87 18.07 20.11
CA GLY A 87 10.98 16.65 20.44
C GLY A 87 11.64 15.89 19.30
N GLU A 88 12.53 14.96 19.64
CA GLU A 88 13.23 14.15 18.64
C GLU A 88 13.13 12.67 18.98
N ILE A 89 12.88 11.83 17.98
CA ILE A 89 13.11 10.39 18.09
C ILE A 89 14.15 9.97 17.06
N ILE A 90 15.21 9.34 17.54
CA ILE A 90 16.38 8.99 16.77
C ILE A 90 16.68 7.50 16.95
N SER A 91 16.81 6.76 15.86
CA SER A 91 17.41 5.42 15.90
C SER A 91 18.94 5.51 15.79
N GLN A 92 19.71 4.73 16.55
CA GLN A 92 21.16 4.62 16.30
C GLN A 92 21.51 3.69 15.14
N LYS A 93 20.71 2.63 14.91
CA LYS A 93 20.82 1.78 13.72
C LYS A 93 19.94 2.38 12.63
N ARG A 94 20.54 2.99 11.61
CA ARG A 94 19.83 3.63 10.48
C ARG A 94 20.41 3.14 9.18
N ALA A 95 19.59 3.14 8.13
CA ALA A 95 20.08 3.06 6.76
C ALA A 95 21.19 4.11 6.56
N SER A 96 22.36 3.65 6.14
CA SER A 96 23.56 4.51 6.02
C SER A 96 24.10 4.65 4.61
N SER A 97 23.65 3.78 3.72
CA SER A 97 24.18 3.63 2.37
C SER A 97 23.23 4.30 1.38
N LEU A 98 23.71 4.57 0.17
CA LEU A 98 22.93 5.21 -0.88
C LEU A 98 22.96 4.38 -2.17
N SER A 99 21.79 4.11 -2.73
CA SER A 99 21.62 3.54 -4.06
C SER A 99 21.29 4.64 -5.07
N THR A 100 21.75 4.48 -6.30
CA THR A 100 21.36 5.36 -7.40
C THR A 100 19.92 5.05 -7.86
N LEU A 101 19.26 6.01 -8.51
CA LEU A 101 17.86 5.92 -8.91
C LEU A 101 17.69 6.08 -10.43
N GLY A 102 17.19 5.01 -11.07
CA GLY A 102 16.73 5.00 -12.46
C GLY A 102 17.78 5.43 -13.48
N ASP A 103 17.35 5.75 -14.70
CA ASP A 103 18.22 6.10 -15.84
C ASP A 103 18.87 7.51 -15.75
N ASN A 104 18.48 8.31 -14.76
CA ASN A 104 18.97 9.68 -14.57
C ASN A 104 20.25 9.70 -13.72
N MET A 105 21.01 10.80 -13.80
CA MET A 105 22.24 10.94 -13.04
C MET A 105 21.97 11.26 -11.56
N SER A 106 22.21 10.29 -10.69
CA SER A 106 22.32 10.49 -9.24
C SER A 106 23.60 11.26 -8.90
N LYS A 107 23.55 12.11 -7.87
CA LYS A 107 24.68 12.97 -7.49
C LYS A 107 25.01 12.85 -6.01
N LEU A 108 26.30 12.95 -5.71
CA LEU A 108 26.84 12.98 -4.37
C LEU A 108 27.90 14.08 -4.27
N ILE A 109 27.75 15.00 -3.31
CA ILE A 109 28.68 16.10 -3.08
C ILE A 109 29.65 15.70 -1.96
N ILE A 110 30.93 15.63 -2.30
CA ILE A 110 32.00 15.25 -1.39
C ILE A 110 32.67 16.54 -0.88
N PRO A 111 32.71 16.76 0.45
CA PRO A 111 33.24 17.98 1.06
C PRO A 111 34.77 18.02 0.95
N THR A 112 35.27 18.35 -0.23
CA THR A 112 36.70 18.40 -0.57
C THR A 112 37.22 19.83 -0.70
N GLY A 113 36.34 20.83 -0.78
CA GLY A 113 36.72 22.23 -0.96
C GLY A 113 37.48 22.84 0.22
N GLU A 114 37.52 22.15 1.37
CA GLU A 114 38.32 22.54 2.52
C GLU A 114 39.80 22.11 2.41
N TYR A 115 40.15 21.28 1.42
CA TYR A 115 41.48 20.70 1.26
C TYR A 115 42.22 21.31 0.05
N LEU A 116 43.28 22.07 0.36
CA LEU A 116 44.13 22.74 -0.65
C LEU A 116 45.18 21.82 -1.29
N GLU A 117 45.37 20.63 -0.73
CA GLU A 117 46.33 19.65 -1.23
C GLU A 117 45.60 18.57 -2.05
N GLU A 118 46.35 17.90 -2.93
CA GLU A 118 45.86 16.74 -3.66
C GLU A 118 45.42 15.63 -2.71
N MET A 119 44.36 14.91 -3.06
CA MET A 119 43.80 13.85 -2.23
C MET A 119 43.18 12.73 -3.06
N ASN A 120 42.97 11.59 -2.42
CA ASN A 120 42.25 10.46 -2.94
C ASN A 120 40.83 10.46 -2.36
N ILE A 121 39.83 10.35 -3.23
CA ILE A 121 38.48 9.92 -2.87
C ILE A 121 38.41 8.41 -3.09
N ILE A 122 38.04 7.66 -2.05
CA ILE A 122 37.79 6.23 -2.14
C ILE A 122 36.30 6.00 -1.95
N ILE A 123 35.65 5.48 -2.99
CA ILE A 123 34.25 5.06 -2.98
C ILE A 123 34.21 3.61 -2.51
N VAL A 124 33.43 3.33 -1.46
CA VAL A 124 33.28 1.98 -0.89
C VAL A 124 31.87 1.47 -1.18
N SER A 125 31.74 0.28 -1.76
CA SER A 125 30.43 -0.34 -1.97
C SER A 125 29.88 -0.95 -0.68
N GLU A 126 28.55 -1.07 -0.62
CA GLU A 126 27.86 -1.86 0.40
C GLU A 126 28.08 -3.36 0.18
N GLU A 127 28.31 -4.14 1.23
CA GLU A 127 28.34 -5.60 1.12
C GLU A 127 26.91 -6.16 0.98
N PRO A 128 26.67 -7.20 0.15
CA PRO A 128 27.64 -7.98 -0.64
C PRO A 128 27.83 -7.44 -2.08
N PHE A 129 27.43 -6.19 -2.34
CA PHE A 129 27.51 -5.58 -3.66
C PHE A 129 28.94 -5.14 -4.00
N SER A 130 29.14 -4.77 -5.26
CA SER A 130 30.41 -4.27 -5.78
C SER A 130 30.16 -3.14 -6.77
N LEU A 131 31.17 -2.34 -7.04
CA LEU A 131 31.13 -1.26 -8.03
C LEU A 131 31.34 -1.75 -9.47
N ASN A 132 31.31 -3.07 -9.70
CA ASN A 132 31.64 -3.68 -10.98
C ASN A 132 30.64 -3.30 -12.08
N GLY A 133 31.15 -2.69 -13.15
CA GLY A 133 30.36 -2.34 -14.32
C GLY A 133 29.63 -0.99 -14.22
N SER A 134 29.65 -0.35 -13.04
CA SER A 134 29.12 0.99 -12.82
C SER A 134 30.13 2.05 -13.27
N LYS A 135 29.65 3.27 -13.52
CA LYS A 135 30.50 4.41 -13.86
C LYS A 135 30.30 5.57 -12.89
N VAL A 136 31.32 6.40 -12.79
CA VAL A 136 31.27 7.65 -12.04
C VAL A 136 31.85 8.77 -12.88
N TYR A 137 31.19 9.93 -12.83
CA TYR A 137 31.61 11.16 -13.46
C TYR A 137 32.10 12.12 -12.39
N VAL A 138 33.34 12.58 -12.53
CA VAL A 138 33.91 13.56 -11.61
C VAL A 138 33.66 14.96 -12.16
N ASN A 139 32.93 15.78 -11.39
CA ASN A 139 32.53 17.14 -11.76
C ASN A 139 31.90 17.23 -13.17
N GLU A 140 31.12 16.21 -13.55
CA GLU A 140 30.42 16.10 -14.85
C GLU A 140 31.33 16.13 -16.10
N ILE A 141 32.64 15.92 -15.95
CA ILE A 141 33.60 16.03 -17.06
C ILE A 141 34.27 14.69 -17.37
N GLU A 142 34.78 14.00 -16.35
CA GLU A 142 35.60 12.80 -16.53
C GLU A 142 34.82 11.54 -16.16
N GLU A 143 34.57 10.66 -17.15
CA GLU A 143 33.97 9.35 -16.96
C GLU A 143 35.02 8.32 -16.53
N LEU A 144 34.77 7.64 -15.42
CA LEU A 144 35.61 6.58 -14.89
C LEU A 144 34.80 5.30 -14.70
N SER A 145 35.30 4.18 -15.24
CA SER A 145 34.71 2.86 -15.00
C SER A 145 35.15 2.32 -13.64
N MET A 146 34.19 1.95 -12.81
CA MET A 146 34.45 1.41 -11.47
C MET A 146 34.50 -0.11 -11.48
N SER A 147 35.25 -0.67 -10.54
CA SER A 147 35.33 -2.12 -10.31
C SER A 147 35.82 -2.44 -8.89
N GLY A 148 35.45 -3.62 -8.39
CA GLY A 148 35.78 -4.09 -7.06
C GLY A 148 34.85 -3.55 -5.96
N GLU A 149 35.24 -3.80 -4.71
CA GLU A 149 34.53 -3.33 -3.50
C GLU A 149 34.87 -1.87 -3.16
N THR A 150 36.01 -1.39 -3.67
CA THR A 150 36.48 -0.01 -3.46
C THR A 150 37.03 0.56 -4.76
N PHE A 151 36.75 1.82 -5.05
CA PHE A 151 37.28 2.53 -6.21
C PHE A 151 37.97 3.84 -5.79
N ARG A 152 39.21 4.06 -6.23
CA ARG A 152 40.02 5.24 -5.85
C ARG A 152 40.12 6.23 -7.01
N ILE A 153 39.84 7.49 -6.72
CA ILE A 153 39.96 8.63 -7.64
C ILE A 153 40.93 9.63 -7.00
N GLN A 154 41.94 10.06 -7.75
CA GLN A 154 42.83 11.14 -7.30
C GLN A 154 42.30 12.47 -7.81
N ILE A 155 42.07 13.42 -6.89
CA ILE A 155 41.56 14.74 -7.20
C ILE A 155 42.59 15.82 -6.81
N PRO A 156 42.73 16.89 -7.61
CA PRO A 156 43.58 18.02 -7.25
C PRO A 156 42.99 18.73 -6.03
N GLY A 157 43.86 19.37 -5.24
CA GLY A 157 43.42 20.29 -4.19
C GLY A 157 42.70 21.50 -4.77
N GLY A 158 41.73 22.04 -4.04
CA GLY A 158 40.90 23.13 -4.54
C GLY A 158 39.94 23.69 -3.48
N GLU A 159 39.30 24.82 -3.81
CA GLU A 159 38.34 25.50 -2.93
C GLU A 159 36.88 25.08 -3.17
N GLN A 160 36.65 24.07 -4.02
CA GLN A 160 35.32 23.59 -4.39
C GLN A 160 35.17 22.12 -4.04
N ASP A 161 33.98 21.79 -3.53
CA ASP A 161 33.60 20.40 -3.30
C ASP A 161 33.54 19.62 -4.61
N THR A 162 33.84 18.33 -4.51
CA THR A 162 33.83 17.43 -5.65
C THR A 162 32.47 16.81 -5.79
N GLN A 163 31.85 16.98 -6.96
CA GLN A 163 30.63 16.29 -7.31
C GLN A 163 30.99 14.95 -7.97
N LEU A 164 30.44 13.87 -7.43
CA LEU A 164 30.40 12.57 -8.08
C LEU A 164 29.01 12.36 -8.65
N SER A 165 28.92 12.10 -9.94
CA SER A 165 27.66 11.69 -10.57
C SER A 165 27.73 10.24 -11.02
N PHE A 166 26.65 9.50 -10.85
CA PHE A 166 26.57 8.08 -11.21
C PHE A 166 25.53 7.91 -12.31
N ASP A 167 25.85 7.13 -13.34
CA ASP A 167 24.88 6.82 -14.38
C ASP A 167 23.90 5.73 -13.95
N GLY A 168 22.69 5.85 -14.47
CA GLY A 168 21.62 4.90 -14.26
C GLY A 168 21.64 3.67 -15.17
N PHE A 169 22.52 3.62 -16.16
CA PHE A 169 22.45 2.56 -17.17
C PHE A 169 23.23 1.31 -16.72
N GLY A 170 22.49 0.27 -16.32
CA GLY A 170 23.03 -1.08 -16.10
C GLY A 170 23.02 -1.52 -14.64
N ILE A 171 24.20 -1.58 -14.00
CA ILE A 171 24.35 -2.02 -12.61
C ILE A 171 24.45 -0.79 -11.71
N PHE A 172 23.41 -0.58 -10.90
CA PHE A 172 23.33 0.51 -9.93
C PHE A 172 24.23 0.23 -8.72
N PRO A 173 25.28 1.04 -8.47
CA PRO A 173 26.13 0.83 -7.31
C PRO A 173 25.39 1.26 -6.04
N ILE A 174 25.57 0.49 -4.97
CA ILE A 174 25.16 0.88 -3.62
C ILE A 174 26.42 1.34 -2.89
N ILE A 175 26.44 2.62 -2.52
CA ILE A 175 27.59 3.29 -1.90
C ILE A 175 27.40 3.26 -0.39
N ASN A 176 28.35 2.64 0.32
CA ASN A 176 28.35 2.58 1.78
C ASN A 176 28.99 3.83 2.39
N SER A 177 30.24 4.11 1.99
CA SER A 177 31.00 5.23 2.52
C SER A 177 31.93 5.84 1.49
N ILE A 178 32.33 7.08 1.78
CA ILE A 178 33.35 7.82 1.05
C ILE A 178 34.51 8.11 2.02
N ILE A 179 35.70 7.61 1.67
CA ILE A 179 36.91 7.85 2.45
C ILE A 179 37.76 8.88 1.73
N LEU A 180 38.15 9.93 2.44
CA LEU A 180 39.12 10.91 2.01
C LEU A 180 40.50 10.51 2.54
N GLU A 181 41.49 10.43 1.65
CA GLU A 181 42.82 9.94 1.98
C GLU A 181 43.89 10.80 1.31
N THR A 182 45.02 11.04 1.97
CA THR A 182 46.17 11.71 1.33
C THR A 182 46.80 10.81 0.26
N PRO A 183 47.59 11.36 -0.68
CA PRO A 183 48.37 10.55 -1.65
C PRO A 183 49.35 9.58 -0.98
N THR A 184 49.72 9.82 0.29
CA THR A 184 50.58 8.95 1.10
C THR A 184 49.85 7.85 1.85
N GLY A 185 48.51 7.76 1.74
CA GLY A 185 47.69 6.72 2.35
C GLY A 185 47.16 7.04 3.75
N ILE A 186 47.16 8.31 4.16
CA ILE A 186 46.64 8.73 5.47
C ILE A 186 45.16 9.07 5.32
N ILE A 187 44.29 8.36 6.04
CA ILE A 187 42.85 8.68 6.07
C ILE A 187 42.65 10.03 6.77
N ILE A 188 41.99 10.94 6.07
CA ILE A 188 41.63 12.28 6.53
C ILE A 188 40.25 12.24 7.18
N ASN A 189 39.28 11.64 6.49
CA ASN A 189 37.92 11.48 7.00
C ASN A 189 37.21 10.29 6.32
N GLU A 190 36.15 9.81 6.95
CA GLU A 190 35.23 8.83 6.38
C GLU A 190 33.80 9.31 6.60
N TYR A 191 33.05 9.43 5.50
CA TYR A 191 31.65 9.81 5.52
C TYR A 191 30.78 8.60 5.19
N LYS A 192 29.73 8.36 5.98
CA LYS A 192 28.63 7.51 5.54
C LYS A 192 27.98 8.15 4.33
N ALA A 193 27.62 7.38 3.31
CA ALA A 193 27.04 7.93 2.09
C ALA A 193 25.79 8.78 2.39
N SER A 194 24.88 8.27 3.20
CA SER A 194 23.67 8.97 3.68
C SER A 194 23.89 10.29 4.45
N SER A 195 25.12 10.56 4.90
CA SER A 195 25.45 11.80 5.61
C SER A 195 25.88 12.92 4.68
N LEU A 196 26.19 12.60 3.42
CA LEU A 196 26.59 13.55 2.40
C LEU A 196 25.37 14.20 1.76
N THR A 197 25.59 15.35 1.12
CA THR A 197 24.55 15.95 0.28
C THR A 197 24.44 15.13 -0.99
N SER A 198 23.23 14.72 -1.32
CA SER A 198 22.94 13.88 -2.48
C SER A 198 21.66 14.34 -3.15
N ASP A 199 21.59 14.13 -4.46
CA ASP A 199 20.38 14.33 -5.26
C ASP A 199 20.05 13.02 -5.98
N ASN A 200 18.76 12.66 -5.98
CA ASN A 200 18.23 11.51 -6.71
C ASN A 200 18.90 10.19 -6.27
N MET A 201 19.07 9.99 -4.97
CA MET A 201 19.58 8.76 -4.38
C MET A 201 18.60 8.19 -3.37
N LEU A 202 18.47 6.86 -3.36
CA LEU A 202 17.67 6.13 -2.38
C LEU A 202 18.55 5.75 -1.19
N LEU A 203 17.99 5.81 0.01
CA LEU A 203 18.61 5.20 1.17
C LEU A 203 18.60 3.69 1.04
N TYR A 204 19.72 3.07 1.43
CA TYR A 204 19.87 1.64 1.48
C TYR A 204 20.34 1.18 2.86
N GLY A 205 19.79 0.05 3.29
CA GLY A 205 20.01 -0.56 4.59
C GLY A 205 18.77 -0.53 5.46
N GLU A 206 18.86 -1.13 6.65
CA GLU A 206 17.73 -1.24 7.57
C GLU A 206 17.78 -0.17 8.66
N ASN A 207 16.62 0.42 8.94
CA ASN A 207 16.42 1.11 10.19
C ASN A 207 16.21 0.10 11.33
N GLY A 208 16.68 0.44 12.52
CA GLY A 208 16.54 -0.40 13.70
C GLY A 208 15.25 -0.19 14.46
N VAL A 209 14.55 0.92 14.23
CA VAL A 209 13.35 1.28 14.99
C VAL A 209 12.18 1.43 14.04
N SER A 210 11.01 0.93 14.45
CA SER A 210 9.76 1.16 13.75
C SER A 210 8.70 1.80 14.65
N ILE A 211 7.81 2.58 14.05
CA ILE A 211 6.54 3.02 14.64
C ILE A 211 5.42 2.33 13.89
N ASN A 212 4.59 1.58 14.62
CA ASN A 212 3.39 0.92 14.11
C ASN A 212 2.16 1.50 14.81
N SER A 213 1.38 2.29 14.09
CA SER A 213 0.26 3.04 14.68
C SER A 213 -1.11 2.55 14.22
N LEU A 214 -1.98 2.23 15.18
CA LEU A 214 -3.43 2.15 15.02
C LEU A 214 -4.12 3.42 15.57
N GLY A 215 -3.41 4.22 16.35
CA GLY A 215 -3.88 5.47 16.95
C GLY A 215 -3.38 6.71 16.21
N THR A 216 -3.02 7.75 16.96
CA THR A 216 -2.53 9.03 16.41
C THR A 216 -1.04 9.21 16.64
N LEU A 217 -0.30 9.47 15.56
CA LEU A 217 1.07 9.97 15.58
C LEU A 217 1.07 11.46 15.22
N GLN A 218 1.45 12.31 16.16
CA GLN A 218 1.51 13.75 15.98
C GLN A 218 2.96 14.25 16.12
N ILE A 219 3.44 14.99 15.14
CA ILE A 219 4.80 15.54 15.09
C ILE A 219 4.69 17.02 14.78
N THR A 220 4.90 17.85 15.79
CA THR A 220 4.69 19.29 15.69
C THR A 220 5.76 20.12 16.38
N GLY A 221 5.81 21.42 16.10
CA GLY A 221 6.63 22.36 16.86
C GLY A 221 8.13 22.15 16.65
N ASN A 222 8.55 22.05 15.40
CA ASN A 222 9.94 21.84 14.98
C ASN A 222 10.53 20.53 15.50
N SER A 223 9.70 19.48 15.60
CA SER A 223 10.10 18.16 16.04
C SER A 223 10.68 17.33 14.89
N THR A 224 11.45 16.30 15.23
CA THR A 224 12.16 15.47 14.23
C THR A 224 11.99 13.96 14.47
N ILE A 225 11.74 13.22 13.39
CA ILE A 225 11.94 11.77 13.35
C ILE A 225 13.10 11.43 12.41
N ASN A 226 14.02 10.58 12.88
CA ASN A 226 15.27 10.29 12.18
C ASN A 226 15.65 8.80 12.19
N GLY A 227 15.59 8.18 11.01
CA GLY A 227 15.96 6.78 10.79
C GLY A 227 14.99 5.77 11.41
N ILE A 228 13.69 6.03 11.29
CA ILE A 228 12.63 5.20 11.88
C ILE A 228 11.64 4.81 10.79
N ASP A 229 11.31 3.53 10.68
CA ASP A 229 10.29 3.08 9.74
C ASP A 229 8.90 3.40 10.28
N ILE A 230 8.05 4.06 9.51
CA ILE A 230 6.74 4.52 9.97
C ILE A 230 5.64 3.79 9.18
N SER A 231 4.80 3.04 9.90
CA SER A 231 3.58 2.46 9.36
C SER A 231 2.36 2.83 10.20
N SER A 232 1.23 3.11 9.56
CA SER A 232 0.00 3.49 10.27
C SER A 232 -1.27 3.03 9.56
N SER A 233 -2.21 2.52 10.34
CA SER A 233 -3.62 2.35 9.97
C SER A 233 -4.52 3.45 10.56
N GLY A 234 -3.95 4.31 11.41
CA GLY A 234 -4.63 5.43 12.07
C GLY A 234 -4.26 6.77 11.44
N GLU A 235 -4.11 7.79 12.29
CA GLU A 235 -3.88 9.17 11.89
C GLU A 235 -2.41 9.56 12.08
N ILE A 236 -1.80 10.17 11.06
CA ILE A 236 -0.49 10.83 11.15
C ILE A 236 -0.67 12.32 10.87
N VAL A 237 -0.19 13.17 11.77
CA VAL A 237 -0.18 14.63 11.61
C VAL A 237 1.24 15.15 11.76
N ILE A 238 1.76 15.83 10.73
CA ILE A 238 3.12 16.37 10.68
C ILE A 238 3.02 17.85 10.31
N ILE A 239 3.32 18.73 11.25
CA ILE A 239 3.20 20.18 11.04
C ILE A 239 4.47 20.87 11.53
N ASP A 240 5.05 21.75 10.72
CA ASP A 240 6.25 22.51 11.07
C ASP A 240 7.39 21.60 11.60
N SER A 241 7.66 20.47 10.94
CA SER A 241 8.53 19.41 11.47
C SER A 241 9.42 18.76 10.39
N THR A 242 10.34 17.89 10.79
CA THR A 242 11.28 17.22 9.88
C THR A 242 11.23 15.71 9.98
N ILE A 243 11.14 15.05 8.83
CA ILE A 243 11.24 13.59 8.69
C ILE A 243 12.49 13.28 7.87
N LYS A 244 13.44 12.55 8.46
CA LYS A 244 14.72 12.23 7.84
C LYS A 244 14.98 10.73 7.84
N GLY A 245 15.24 10.16 6.68
CA GLY A 245 15.57 8.74 6.52
C GLY A 245 14.55 7.77 7.11
N SER A 246 13.30 8.20 7.10
CA SER A 246 12.16 7.52 7.73
C SER A 246 11.04 7.29 6.73
N CYS A 247 11.42 7.24 5.44
CA CYS A 247 10.52 7.12 4.31
C CYS A 247 10.84 5.84 3.51
N PRO A 248 9.84 5.20 2.88
CA PRO A 248 8.46 5.66 2.76
C PRO A 248 7.66 5.58 4.07
N ILE A 249 6.79 6.56 4.33
CA ILE A 249 5.74 6.46 5.35
C ILE A 249 4.61 5.60 4.76
N VAL A 250 4.23 4.51 5.42
CA VAL A 250 3.26 3.54 4.87
C VAL A 250 1.91 3.66 5.56
N LEU A 251 0.86 4.03 4.81
CA LEU A 251 -0.52 3.94 5.26
C LEU A 251 -1.08 2.56 4.91
N THR A 252 -1.42 1.76 5.92
CA THR A 252 -1.67 0.32 5.76
C THR A 252 -3.14 -0.04 5.51
N THR A 253 -4.07 0.90 5.68
CA THR A 253 -5.52 0.69 5.50
C THR A 253 -6.16 1.83 4.71
N ASN A 254 -7.36 1.59 4.17
CA ASN A 254 -8.14 2.60 3.46
C ASN A 254 -8.67 3.72 4.37
N GLU A 255 -8.77 3.45 5.67
CA GLU A 255 -9.24 4.39 6.69
C GLU A 255 -8.11 5.28 7.25
N ALA A 256 -6.85 4.89 7.02
CA ALA A 256 -5.69 5.66 7.48
C ALA A 256 -5.61 7.04 6.84
N SER A 257 -5.00 7.99 7.55
CA SER A 257 -4.82 9.35 7.06
C SER A 257 -3.46 9.96 7.40
N LEU A 258 -2.92 10.73 6.46
CA LEU A 258 -1.74 11.56 6.64
C LEU A 258 -2.09 13.03 6.35
N HIS A 259 -1.80 13.93 7.29
CA HIS A 259 -1.76 15.37 7.05
C HIS A 259 -0.34 15.85 7.28
N ILE A 260 0.31 16.38 6.24
CA ILE A 260 1.64 16.98 6.31
C ILE A 260 1.61 18.43 5.80
N GLU A 261 2.12 19.34 6.63
CA GLU A 261 2.09 20.78 6.38
C GLU A 261 3.39 21.46 6.82
N ASN A 262 3.88 22.42 6.03
CA ASN A 262 5.01 23.30 6.40
C ASN A 262 6.26 22.54 6.91
N SER A 263 6.49 21.34 6.38
CA SER A 263 7.47 20.38 6.90
C SER A 263 8.55 20.04 5.87
N GLU A 264 9.63 19.39 6.31
CA GLU A 264 10.68 18.86 5.43
C GLU A 264 10.71 17.33 5.50
N ILE A 265 10.80 16.69 4.34
CA ILE A 265 10.95 15.23 4.23
C ILE A 265 12.15 14.91 3.32
N SER A 266 13.00 14.00 3.77
CA SER A 266 14.22 13.65 3.03
C SER A 266 14.68 12.23 3.29
N GLY A 267 15.27 11.62 2.27
CA GLY A 267 15.79 10.26 2.33
C GLY A 267 14.68 9.22 2.38
N SER A 268 14.40 8.60 1.23
CA SER A 268 13.49 7.46 1.10
C SER A 268 14.25 6.20 0.72
N GLN A 269 13.80 5.05 1.20
CA GLN A 269 14.29 3.74 0.77
C GLN A 269 13.64 3.27 -0.55
N ASP A 270 12.60 3.98 -0.99
CA ASP A 270 11.85 3.70 -2.20
C ASP A 270 11.72 4.96 -3.07
N ASP A 271 11.24 4.83 -4.29
CA ASP A 271 11.05 5.93 -5.23
C ASP A 271 9.94 6.93 -4.87
N HIS A 272 9.33 6.77 -3.69
CA HIS A 272 8.33 7.67 -3.14
C HIS A 272 8.53 7.92 -1.64
N TYR A 273 8.09 9.08 -1.14
CA TYR A 273 8.17 9.39 0.29
C TYR A 273 6.99 8.83 1.12
N VAL A 274 5.86 8.54 0.49
CA VAL A 274 4.65 8.01 1.16
C VAL A 274 3.98 6.97 0.29
N LYS A 275 3.63 5.83 0.89
CA LYS A 275 2.88 4.75 0.26
C LYS A 275 1.49 4.66 0.86
N LEU A 276 0.45 4.64 0.02
CA LEU A 276 -0.95 4.64 0.48
C LEU A 276 -1.75 3.47 -0.09
N LYS A 277 -2.76 3.04 0.67
CA LYS A 277 -3.85 2.22 0.16
C LYS A 277 -4.83 3.06 -0.68
N PRO A 278 -5.63 2.44 -1.57
CA PRO A 278 -6.37 3.17 -2.60
C PRO A 278 -7.24 4.31 -2.08
N TYR A 279 -7.88 4.15 -0.92
CA TYR A 279 -8.83 5.13 -0.40
C TYR A 279 -8.34 5.91 0.83
N SER A 280 -7.09 5.71 1.28
CA SER A 280 -6.51 6.46 2.41
C SER A 280 -6.50 7.96 2.16
N VAL A 281 -6.63 8.77 3.20
CA VAL A 281 -6.67 10.25 3.05
C VAL A 281 -5.26 10.82 3.11
N ILE A 282 -4.95 11.77 2.22
CA ILE A 282 -3.70 12.52 2.25
C ILE A 282 -3.95 14.02 2.09
N GLY A 283 -3.47 14.79 3.06
CA GLY A 283 -3.30 16.24 3.00
C GLY A 283 -1.81 16.55 2.87
N TRP A 284 -1.44 17.30 1.82
CA TRP A 284 -0.05 17.64 1.55
C TRP A 284 0.05 19.11 1.15
N ASP A 285 0.60 19.95 2.03
CA ASP A 285 0.73 21.38 1.78
C ASP A 285 2.08 21.94 2.22
N ASN A 286 2.68 22.77 1.37
CA ASN A 286 3.96 23.44 1.63
C ASN A 286 5.05 22.53 2.25
N VAL A 287 5.27 21.34 1.69
CA VAL A 287 6.30 20.39 2.15
C VAL A 287 7.52 20.50 1.26
N LEU A 288 8.69 20.68 1.87
CA LEU A 288 9.97 20.67 1.19
C LEU A 288 10.45 19.22 0.99
N ILE A 289 10.61 18.83 -0.28
CA ILE A 289 11.29 17.61 -0.74
C ILE A 289 12.59 18.02 -1.44
N LYS A 290 13.64 17.19 -1.35
CA LYS A 290 14.95 17.50 -1.95
C LYS A 290 15.20 16.81 -3.28
N ASP A 291 14.63 15.63 -3.48
CA ASP A 291 14.92 14.79 -4.65
C ASP A 291 13.85 14.97 -5.73
N GLU A 292 14.27 15.34 -6.95
CA GLU A 292 13.35 15.59 -8.07
C GLU A 292 12.83 14.30 -8.74
N LEU A 293 13.41 13.15 -8.41
CA LEU A 293 12.98 11.86 -8.96
C LEU A 293 12.29 10.95 -7.95
N ILE A 294 12.13 11.42 -6.72
CA ILE A 294 11.36 10.71 -5.71
C ILE A 294 9.98 11.34 -5.65
N ASP A 295 8.96 10.53 -5.83
CA ASP A 295 7.58 10.95 -5.78
C ASP A 295 7.17 11.33 -4.36
N ARG A 296 6.27 12.31 -4.25
CA ARG A 296 5.72 12.67 -2.94
C ARG A 296 4.95 11.51 -2.36
N TRP A 297 4.16 10.83 -3.19
CA TRP A 297 3.47 9.62 -2.81
C TRP A 297 3.09 8.74 -3.99
N GLU A 298 2.85 7.47 -3.68
CA GLU A 298 2.17 6.51 -4.54
C GLU A 298 0.97 5.87 -3.83
N ARG A 299 -0.13 5.69 -4.57
CA ARG A 299 -1.23 4.81 -4.14
C ARG A 299 -1.08 3.47 -4.80
N VAL A 300 -1.12 2.42 -4.00
CA VAL A 300 -0.93 1.05 -4.46
C VAL A 300 -2.12 0.18 -4.13
N ILE A 301 -2.41 -0.77 -5.00
CA ILE A 301 -3.41 -1.83 -4.79
C ILE A 301 -2.71 -3.17 -5.00
N GLU A 302 -2.93 -4.10 -4.08
CA GLU A 302 -2.43 -5.48 -4.12
C GLU A 302 -3.63 -6.43 -4.09
N ASP A 303 -3.44 -7.66 -4.57
CA ASP A 303 -4.46 -8.73 -4.52
C ASP A 303 -5.85 -8.36 -5.08
N GLN A 304 -5.91 -7.36 -5.96
CA GLN A 304 -7.15 -6.92 -6.56
C GLN A 304 -7.75 -8.02 -7.42
N LYS A 305 -9.06 -8.25 -7.30
CA LYS A 305 -9.73 -9.34 -8.01
C LYS A 305 -11.04 -8.96 -8.68
N LEU A 306 -11.24 -9.58 -9.83
CA LEU A 306 -12.52 -9.62 -10.54
C LEU A 306 -13.28 -10.88 -10.15
N ILE A 307 -14.58 -10.74 -9.89
CA ILE A 307 -15.46 -11.83 -9.47
C ILE A 307 -16.52 -12.04 -10.56
N PHE A 308 -16.56 -13.27 -11.08
CA PHE A 308 -17.49 -13.72 -12.12
C PHE A 308 -18.32 -14.91 -11.64
N ASP A 309 -19.43 -15.17 -12.33
CA ASP A 309 -20.30 -16.34 -12.08
C ASP A 309 -19.87 -17.59 -12.85
N SER A 310 -18.71 -17.57 -13.52
CA SER A 310 -18.25 -18.68 -14.33
C SER A 310 -16.72 -18.80 -14.31
N GLU A 311 -16.28 -20.04 -14.49
CA GLU A 311 -14.90 -20.37 -14.86
C GLU A 311 -14.59 -19.93 -16.30
N GLY A 312 -13.33 -19.59 -16.55
CA GLY A 312 -12.79 -19.36 -17.89
C GLY A 312 -13.31 -18.10 -18.56
N VAL A 313 -13.78 -17.11 -17.80
CA VAL A 313 -14.15 -15.80 -18.35
C VAL A 313 -12.88 -15.09 -18.79
N GLU A 314 -12.73 -14.87 -20.10
CA GLU A 314 -11.60 -14.16 -20.68
C GLU A 314 -11.84 -12.66 -20.68
N TYR A 315 -10.84 -11.90 -20.24
CA TYR A 315 -10.89 -10.44 -20.21
C TYR A 315 -9.52 -9.80 -20.45
N SER A 316 -9.56 -8.53 -20.85
CA SER A 316 -8.42 -7.61 -20.83
C SER A 316 -8.70 -6.42 -19.92
N ILE A 317 -7.64 -5.83 -19.38
CA ILE A 317 -7.64 -4.51 -18.76
C ILE A 317 -6.79 -3.63 -19.66
N GLU A 318 -7.41 -2.59 -20.19
CA GLU A 318 -6.82 -1.69 -21.17
C GLU A 318 -6.89 -0.25 -20.67
N GLY A 319 -5.79 0.49 -20.80
CA GLY A 319 -5.75 1.86 -20.31
C GLY A 319 -4.38 2.52 -20.32
N THR A 320 -4.20 3.42 -19.38
CA THR A 320 -2.94 4.14 -19.17
C THR A 320 -2.60 4.13 -17.68
N SER A 321 -1.36 3.76 -17.34
CA SER A 321 -0.83 3.81 -15.98
C SER A 321 -0.68 5.26 -15.49
N PRO A 322 -0.49 5.49 -14.18
CA PRO A 322 -0.16 6.81 -13.66
C PRO A 322 1.12 7.41 -14.28
N SER A 323 2.09 6.59 -14.69
CA SER A 323 3.32 7.01 -15.38
C SER A 323 3.09 7.43 -16.85
N GLY A 324 1.88 7.23 -17.39
CA GLY A 324 1.54 7.56 -18.77
C GLY A 324 1.83 6.44 -19.77
N GLU A 325 2.23 5.26 -19.30
CA GLU A 325 2.50 4.09 -20.13
C GLU A 325 1.21 3.33 -20.46
N GLU A 326 1.23 2.59 -21.58
CA GLU A 326 0.09 1.75 -21.96
C GLU A 326 -0.09 0.61 -20.95
N LEU A 327 -1.29 0.52 -20.37
CA LEU A 327 -1.68 -0.59 -19.52
C LEU A 327 -2.42 -1.63 -20.36
N SER A 328 -1.88 -2.84 -20.42
CA SER A 328 -2.52 -3.98 -21.08
C SER A 328 -2.28 -5.27 -20.28
N ILE A 329 -3.33 -5.76 -19.62
CA ILE A 329 -3.29 -7.01 -18.86
C ILE A 329 -4.34 -7.94 -19.47
N MET A 330 -3.99 -9.19 -19.75
CA MET A 330 -4.93 -10.22 -20.21
C MET A 330 -4.93 -11.39 -19.24
N SER A 331 -6.11 -11.88 -18.89
CA SER A 331 -6.26 -13.02 -17.98
C SER A 331 -7.61 -13.70 -18.13
N PHE A 332 -7.85 -14.72 -17.32
CA PHE A 332 -9.12 -15.43 -17.24
C PHE A 332 -9.50 -15.79 -15.79
N SER A 333 -10.78 -16.05 -15.54
CA SER A 333 -11.25 -16.51 -14.22
C SER A 333 -10.92 -17.99 -13.97
N GLY A 334 -10.60 -18.32 -12.72
CA GLY A 334 -10.41 -19.68 -12.25
C GLY A 334 -11.73 -20.45 -12.08
N ALA A 335 -11.63 -21.70 -11.62
CA ALA A 335 -12.78 -22.60 -11.44
C ALA A 335 -13.83 -22.08 -10.43
N ASP A 336 -13.43 -21.18 -9.55
CA ASP A 336 -14.28 -20.49 -8.57
C ASP A 336 -14.86 -19.16 -9.09
N GLY A 337 -14.59 -18.80 -10.34
CA GLY A 337 -15.00 -17.54 -10.95
C GLY A 337 -14.16 -16.34 -10.52
N LEU A 338 -13.06 -16.53 -9.79
CA LEU A 338 -12.18 -15.44 -9.35
C LEU A 338 -11.00 -15.24 -10.31
N SER A 339 -10.57 -14.01 -10.51
CA SER A 339 -9.34 -13.69 -11.23
C SER A 339 -8.57 -12.57 -10.54
N LEU A 340 -7.31 -12.84 -10.19
CA LEU A 340 -6.39 -11.83 -9.67
C LEU A 340 -5.84 -10.98 -10.82
N ILE A 341 -5.98 -9.67 -10.69
CA ILE A 341 -5.38 -8.70 -11.60
C ILE A 341 -3.86 -8.74 -11.40
N ASP A 342 -3.11 -8.78 -12.51
CA ASP A 342 -1.66 -8.91 -12.51
C ASP A 342 -1.12 -10.03 -11.58
N LYS A 343 -1.88 -11.14 -11.48
CA LYS A 343 -1.55 -12.29 -10.62
C LYS A 343 -1.44 -11.93 -9.12
N GLY A 344 -2.08 -10.86 -8.68
CA GLY A 344 -2.04 -10.36 -7.31
C GLY A 344 -0.87 -9.43 -7.02
N GLY A 345 -0.10 -9.07 -8.05
CA GLY A 345 1.00 -8.11 -7.94
C GLY A 345 0.54 -6.75 -7.43
N GLU A 346 1.48 -6.02 -6.83
CA GLU A 346 1.27 -4.63 -6.47
C GLU A 346 1.18 -3.76 -7.72
N ARG A 347 0.17 -2.88 -7.76
CA ARG A 347 -0.09 -1.98 -8.87
C ARG A 347 -0.24 -0.56 -8.37
N VAL A 348 0.56 0.36 -8.93
CA VAL A 348 0.46 1.80 -8.67
C VAL A 348 -0.71 2.39 -9.45
N VAL A 349 -1.61 3.10 -8.76
CA VAL A 349 -2.87 3.62 -9.32
C VAL A 349 -2.99 5.14 -9.27
N GLU A 350 -2.13 5.80 -8.50
CA GLU A 350 -1.97 7.25 -8.45
C GLU A 350 -0.54 7.59 -8.06
N ILE A 351 0.05 8.58 -8.72
CA ILE A 351 1.37 9.13 -8.37
C ILE A 351 1.20 10.62 -8.08
N GLY A 352 1.64 11.03 -6.88
CA GLY A 352 1.85 12.43 -6.53
C GLY A 352 3.28 12.83 -6.83
N TRP A 353 3.54 13.34 -8.03
CA TRP A 353 4.88 13.69 -8.49
C TRP A 353 5.54 14.80 -7.66
N PHE A 354 6.87 14.82 -7.68
CA PHE A 354 7.70 15.87 -7.06
C PHE A 354 7.29 17.30 -7.48
N ASN A 355 6.90 17.47 -8.76
CA ASN A 355 6.55 18.75 -9.37
C ASN A 355 5.14 19.27 -9.02
N LEU A 356 4.53 18.71 -7.96
CA LEU A 356 3.20 19.02 -7.44
C LEU A 356 2.02 18.52 -8.29
N THR A 357 2.27 17.89 -9.45
CA THR A 357 1.19 17.26 -10.23
C THR A 357 0.76 15.93 -9.59
N VAL A 358 -0.43 15.48 -9.98
CA VAL A 358 -0.98 14.18 -9.58
C VAL A 358 -1.53 13.50 -10.83
N THR A 359 -1.08 12.29 -11.12
CA THR A 359 -1.61 11.46 -12.21
C THR A 359 -2.28 10.22 -11.64
N ARG A 360 -3.25 9.70 -12.37
CA ARG A 360 -4.06 8.53 -11.96
C ARG A 360 -4.15 7.56 -13.11
N GLU A 361 -4.26 6.30 -12.77
CA GLU A 361 -4.63 5.28 -13.73
C GLU A 361 -5.99 5.60 -14.34
N SER A 362 -6.10 5.35 -15.64
CA SER A 362 -7.35 5.31 -16.37
C SER A 362 -7.43 3.99 -17.13
N ALA A 363 -8.15 3.01 -16.57
CA ALA A 363 -8.26 1.68 -17.14
C ALA A 363 -9.70 1.17 -17.22
N THR A 364 -9.94 0.28 -18.17
CA THR A 364 -11.25 -0.36 -18.43
C THR A 364 -11.07 -1.87 -18.49
N VAL A 365 -11.94 -2.61 -17.80
CA VAL A 365 -12.09 -4.04 -17.95
C VAL A 365 -12.96 -4.33 -19.18
N VAL A 366 -12.42 -5.09 -20.13
CA VAL A 366 -13.08 -5.50 -21.37
C VAL A 366 -13.22 -7.03 -21.34
N ILE A 367 -14.45 -7.52 -21.41
CA ILE A 367 -14.72 -8.95 -21.40
C ILE A 367 -14.81 -9.46 -22.84
N SER A 368 -13.92 -10.36 -23.23
CA SER A 368 -13.90 -10.96 -24.56
C SER A 368 -14.77 -12.22 -24.62
N GLU A 369 -14.71 -13.06 -23.59
CA GLU A 369 -15.48 -14.29 -23.50
C GLU A 369 -16.09 -14.51 -22.12
N TYR A 370 -17.42 -14.53 -22.04
CA TYR A 370 -18.16 -14.85 -20.82
C TYR A 370 -19.31 -15.77 -21.18
N ARG A 371 -19.00 -17.06 -21.10
CA ARG A 371 -19.93 -18.17 -21.32
C ARG A 371 -20.33 -18.76 -19.99
N THR A 372 -21.59 -19.11 -19.89
CA THR A 372 -22.23 -19.77 -18.75
C THR A 372 -23.12 -20.88 -19.29
N ALA A 373 -23.79 -21.61 -18.40
CA ALA A 373 -24.83 -22.56 -18.80
C ALA A 373 -26.00 -21.90 -19.58
N TRP A 374 -26.22 -20.58 -19.40
CA TRP A 374 -27.33 -19.85 -19.99
C TRP A 374 -27.10 -19.40 -21.44
N ASN A 375 -25.84 -19.30 -21.89
CA ASN A 375 -25.47 -18.81 -23.23
C ASN A 375 -24.46 -19.74 -23.90
N THR A 376 -24.70 -21.05 -23.87
CA THR A 376 -23.87 -22.01 -24.61
C THR A 376 -23.81 -21.67 -26.11
N ALA A 377 -22.77 -22.10 -26.82
CA ALA A 377 -22.63 -21.83 -28.26
C ALA A 377 -23.86 -22.27 -29.09
N ALA A 378 -24.53 -23.35 -28.69
CA ALA A 378 -25.74 -23.85 -29.35
C ALA A 378 -26.97 -22.93 -29.18
N SER A 379 -26.98 -22.07 -28.15
CA SER A 379 -28.09 -21.14 -27.88
C SER A 379 -28.15 -19.96 -28.86
N ASN A 380 -27.07 -19.68 -29.60
CA ASN A 380 -26.88 -18.47 -30.40
C ASN A 380 -27.05 -17.15 -29.61
N ILE A 381 -26.88 -17.19 -28.28
CA ILE A 381 -26.79 -16.00 -27.44
C ILE A 381 -25.32 -15.53 -27.46
N SER A 382 -25.07 -14.22 -27.45
CA SER A 382 -23.71 -13.66 -27.41
C SER A 382 -23.03 -13.90 -26.05
N ASN A 383 -21.74 -13.55 -25.95
CA ASN A 383 -21.06 -13.47 -24.67
C ASN A 383 -21.77 -12.46 -23.76
N TYR A 384 -21.74 -12.74 -22.45
CA TYR A 384 -22.18 -11.80 -21.43
C TYR A 384 -21.06 -10.81 -21.06
N GLY A 385 -21.37 -9.88 -20.18
CA GLY A 385 -20.43 -8.86 -19.73
C GLY A 385 -20.41 -7.61 -20.61
N PRO A 386 -20.04 -6.45 -20.05
CA PRO A 386 -19.91 -5.22 -20.83
C PRO A 386 -18.74 -5.30 -21.80
N SER A 387 -18.85 -4.57 -22.92
CA SER A 387 -17.71 -4.32 -23.82
C SER A 387 -16.65 -3.38 -23.21
N GLY A 388 -16.87 -2.92 -21.98
CA GLY A 388 -16.01 -2.03 -21.23
C GLY A 388 -16.69 -1.56 -19.95
N THR A 389 -16.05 -1.74 -18.80
CA THR A 389 -16.41 -1.08 -17.53
C THR A 389 -15.16 -0.48 -16.90
N ASN A 390 -15.27 0.70 -16.29
CA ASN A 390 -14.13 1.33 -15.62
C ASN A 390 -13.58 0.39 -14.54
N LEU A 391 -12.26 0.26 -14.48
CA LEU A 391 -11.58 -0.42 -13.40
C LEU A 391 -11.61 0.49 -12.16
N THR A 392 -12.32 0.08 -11.12
CA THR A 392 -12.33 0.83 -9.85
C THR A 392 -11.11 0.46 -9.01
N TRP A 393 -10.91 1.18 -7.91
CA TRP A 393 -9.84 0.91 -6.95
C TRP A 393 -10.28 -0.04 -5.83
N ASP A 394 -11.44 -0.67 -5.99
CA ASP A 394 -11.94 -1.64 -5.02
C ASP A 394 -11.10 -2.92 -5.13
N GLU A 395 -10.70 -3.47 -3.99
CA GLU A 395 -9.98 -4.75 -3.93
C GLU A 395 -10.82 -5.88 -4.57
N ASN A 396 -12.15 -5.80 -4.43
CA ASN A 396 -13.09 -6.80 -4.88
C ASN A 396 -14.09 -6.17 -5.86
N ILE A 397 -13.94 -6.49 -7.14
CA ILE A 397 -14.82 -5.98 -8.20
C ILE A 397 -15.80 -7.08 -8.61
N ASP A 398 -17.05 -6.92 -8.18
CA ASP A 398 -18.11 -7.87 -8.49
C ASP A 398 -18.73 -7.61 -9.87
N LEU A 399 -18.41 -8.48 -10.82
CA LEU A 399 -18.92 -8.43 -12.18
C LEU A 399 -20.06 -9.44 -12.43
N ARG A 400 -20.50 -10.19 -11.41
CA ARG A 400 -21.59 -11.18 -11.51
C ARG A 400 -22.92 -10.55 -11.86
N THR A 401 -23.22 -9.42 -11.22
CA THR A 401 -24.49 -8.69 -11.41
C THR A 401 -24.50 -7.84 -12.66
N LEU A 402 -23.32 -7.57 -13.23
CA LEU A 402 -23.20 -6.90 -14.51
C LEU A 402 -23.48 -7.92 -15.61
N ASN A 403 -24.68 -7.79 -16.19
CA ASN A 403 -24.98 -8.35 -17.50
C ASN A 403 -25.12 -9.89 -17.54
N THR A 404 -25.61 -10.51 -16.47
CA THR A 404 -26.08 -11.91 -16.46
C THR A 404 -27.62 -11.98 -16.41
N PRO A 405 -28.23 -13.09 -16.88
CA PRO A 405 -29.66 -13.34 -16.69
C PRO A 405 -29.99 -13.64 -15.22
N PHE A 406 -31.23 -13.33 -14.80
CA PHE A 406 -31.75 -13.73 -13.49
C PHE A 406 -33.10 -14.42 -13.70
N ILE A 407 -33.11 -15.76 -13.57
CA ILE A 407 -34.30 -16.57 -13.85
C ILE A 407 -35.09 -16.80 -12.56
N GLU A 408 -36.35 -16.36 -12.60
CA GLU A 408 -37.35 -16.53 -11.54
C GLU A 408 -38.41 -17.53 -11.99
N TRP A 409 -38.71 -18.51 -11.14
CA TRP A 409 -39.89 -19.37 -11.26
C TRP A 409 -41.09 -18.65 -10.68
N VAL A 410 -41.96 -18.13 -11.55
CA VAL A 410 -43.12 -17.32 -11.13
C VAL A 410 -44.28 -18.22 -10.69
N SER A 411 -44.55 -19.30 -11.43
CA SER A 411 -45.57 -20.28 -11.06
C SER A 411 -45.36 -21.62 -11.74
N LEU A 412 -45.87 -22.68 -11.11
CA LEU A 412 -45.97 -24.02 -11.67
C LEU A 412 -47.37 -24.56 -11.39
N THR A 413 -48.14 -24.85 -12.44
CA THR A 413 -49.56 -25.22 -12.30
C THR A 413 -49.92 -26.38 -13.20
N VAL A 414 -50.81 -27.26 -12.72
CA VAL A 414 -51.40 -28.31 -13.56
C VAL A 414 -52.48 -27.69 -14.44
N THR A 415 -52.42 -27.95 -15.74
CA THR A 415 -53.44 -27.51 -16.69
C THR A 415 -54.61 -28.49 -16.70
N GLY A 416 -55.71 -28.15 -16.02
CA GLY A 416 -56.94 -28.96 -15.98
C GLY A 416 -57.59 -29.03 -14.58
N GLU A 417 -58.59 -29.90 -14.41
CA GLU A 417 -59.19 -30.17 -13.09
C GLU A 417 -58.27 -31.07 -12.26
N GLU A 418 -57.79 -30.59 -11.10
CA GLU A 418 -56.90 -31.34 -10.19
C GLU A 418 -57.50 -32.68 -9.75
N ASP A 419 -58.83 -32.78 -9.63
CA ASP A 419 -59.57 -33.99 -9.29
C ASP A 419 -59.45 -35.12 -10.33
N SER A 420 -58.86 -34.84 -11.50
CA SER A 420 -58.68 -35.79 -12.60
C SER A 420 -57.27 -36.37 -12.71
N LEU A 421 -56.35 -36.00 -11.81
CA LEU A 421 -54.97 -36.50 -11.78
C LEU A 421 -54.95 -38.02 -11.53
N LYS A 422 -54.31 -38.75 -12.44
CA LYS A 422 -54.19 -40.22 -12.40
C LYS A 422 -52.74 -40.64 -12.48
N THR A 423 -52.34 -41.52 -11.58
CA THR A 423 -51.04 -42.19 -11.60
C THR A 423 -50.82 -42.95 -12.92
N GLY A 424 -49.61 -42.92 -13.45
CA GLY A 424 -49.21 -43.58 -14.69
C GLY A 424 -49.63 -42.85 -15.97
N LYS A 425 -50.31 -41.69 -15.87
CA LYS A 425 -50.62 -40.82 -17.01
C LYS A 425 -49.80 -39.54 -16.94
N SER A 426 -49.44 -39.01 -18.11
CA SER A 426 -48.82 -37.69 -18.22
C SER A 426 -49.90 -36.61 -18.13
N HIS A 427 -49.68 -35.61 -17.29
CA HIS A 427 -50.53 -34.45 -17.08
C HIS A 427 -49.83 -33.22 -17.60
N GLN A 428 -50.57 -32.32 -18.24
CA GLN A 428 -49.99 -31.09 -18.76
C GLN A 428 -49.72 -30.12 -17.61
N ILE A 429 -48.50 -29.60 -17.54
CA ILE A 429 -48.05 -28.59 -16.60
C ILE A 429 -47.76 -27.31 -17.38
N SER A 430 -48.16 -26.18 -16.80
CA SER A 430 -47.82 -24.83 -17.24
C SER A 430 -46.86 -24.21 -16.20
N ALA A 431 -45.63 -23.96 -16.62
CA ALA A 431 -44.61 -23.25 -15.88
C ALA A 431 -44.47 -21.83 -16.40
N ILE A 432 -44.49 -20.86 -15.52
CA ILE A 432 -44.22 -19.46 -15.85
C ILE A 432 -42.82 -19.11 -15.34
N LEU A 433 -41.96 -18.74 -16.28
CA LEU A 433 -40.58 -18.35 -16.02
C LEU A 433 -40.42 -16.88 -16.38
N ALA A 434 -39.70 -16.12 -15.55
CA ALA A 434 -39.37 -14.73 -15.85
C ALA A 434 -37.86 -14.51 -15.78
N ASN A 435 -37.34 -13.67 -16.67
CA ASN A 435 -35.98 -13.19 -16.60
C ASN A 435 -36.00 -11.76 -16.06
N ARG A 436 -35.62 -11.57 -14.79
CA ARG A 436 -35.48 -10.23 -14.19
C ARG A 436 -34.09 -9.65 -14.37
N GLY A 437 -33.20 -10.38 -15.06
CA GLY A 437 -31.85 -9.93 -15.37
C GLY A 437 -31.80 -9.07 -16.64
N GLY A 438 -30.61 -8.59 -16.96
CA GLY A 438 -30.39 -7.69 -18.10
C GLY A 438 -30.11 -8.39 -19.43
N HIS A 439 -29.89 -9.70 -19.44
CA HIS A 439 -29.38 -10.44 -20.61
C HIS A 439 -30.22 -11.68 -20.92
N THR A 440 -30.34 -12.04 -22.20
CA THR A 440 -31.09 -13.21 -22.65
C THR A 440 -30.54 -14.48 -22.02
N ALA A 441 -31.40 -15.38 -21.58
CA ALA A 441 -31.03 -16.71 -21.10
C ALA A 441 -31.61 -17.80 -21.99
N ASN A 442 -30.86 -18.86 -22.20
CA ASN A 442 -31.37 -20.13 -22.67
C ASN A 442 -31.16 -21.18 -21.59
N LEU A 443 -32.24 -21.63 -20.97
CA LEU A 443 -32.20 -22.58 -19.87
C LEU A 443 -32.60 -23.98 -20.31
N TYR A 444 -32.01 -24.96 -19.63
CA TYR A 444 -32.45 -26.35 -19.63
C TYR A 444 -32.82 -26.72 -18.21
N PHE A 445 -34.01 -27.28 -18.01
CA PHE A 445 -34.48 -27.67 -16.69
C PHE A 445 -35.13 -29.05 -16.68
N ASP A 446 -35.04 -29.70 -15.52
CA ASP A 446 -35.83 -30.85 -15.14
C ASP A 446 -36.60 -30.52 -13.85
N CYS A 447 -37.43 -31.43 -13.36
CA CYS A 447 -38.17 -31.31 -12.11
C CYS A 447 -37.88 -32.52 -11.23
N ASP A 448 -37.78 -32.32 -9.92
CA ASP A 448 -37.65 -33.43 -8.98
C ASP A 448 -38.96 -33.64 -8.22
N ILE A 449 -39.20 -34.90 -7.83
CA ILE A 449 -40.28 -35.21 -6.90
C ILE A 449 -39.80 -34.83 -5.49
N THR A 450 -40.49 -33.86 -4.90
CA THR A 450 -40.16 -33.26 -3.60
C THR A 450 -39.87 -34.32 -2.53
N GLU A 451 -38.76 -34.16 -1.80
CA GLU A 451 -38.32 -35.04 -0.70
C GLU A 451 -37.98 -36.50 -1.09
N THR A 452 -37.82 -36.81 -2.38
CA THR A 452 -37.53 -38.19 -2.81
C THR A 452 -36.19 -38.40 -3.51
N ASP A 453 -35.43 -37.35 -3.82
CA ASP A 453 -34.21 -37.38 -4.65
C ASP A 453 -34.40 -38.11 -6.00
N ILE A 454 -35.65 -38.20 -6.48
CA ILE A 454 -36.02 -38.85 -7.74
C ILE A 454 -36.47 -37.79 -8.74
N ASP A 455 -35.84 -37.78 -9.91
CA ASP A 455 -36.24 -36.98 -11.05
C ASP A 455 -37.69 -37.31 -11.45
N ALA A 456 -38.51 -36.28 -11.66
CA ALA A 456 -39.84 -36.41 -12.21
C ALA A 456 -39.76 -36.78 -13.69
N ASP A 457 -40.63 -37.69 -14.13
CA ASP A 457 -40.72 -38.03 -15.55
C ASP A 457 -41.50 -36.94 -16.30
N ILE A 458 -40.76 -35.96 -16.80
CA ILE A 458 -41.31 -34.86 -17.60
C ILE A 458 -41.09 -35.00 -19.12
N GLY A 459 -40.66 -36.18 -19.57
CA GLY A 459 -40.28 -36.40 -20.97
C GLY A 459 -38.88 -35.88 -21.33
N GLY A 460 -38.02 -35.67 -20.34
CA GLY A 460 -36.64 -35.19 -20.48
C GLY A 460 -36.50 -33.68 -20.30
N TYR A 461 -35.28 -33.17 -20.47
CA TYR A 461 -34.97 -31.76 -20.28
C TYR A 461 -35.84 -30.84 -21.14
N GLN A 462 -36.45 -29.86 -20.49
CA GLN A 462 -37.17 -28.78 -21.17
C GLN A 462 -36.20 -27.66 -21.49
N ASN A 463 -36.34 -27.08 -22.68
CA ASN A 463 -35.56 -25.91 -23.10
C ASN A 463 -36.46 -24.69 -23.19
N ALA A 464 -35.97 -23.56 -22.68
CA ALA A 464 -36.67 -22.29 -22.82
C ALA A 464 -35.69 -21.13 -23.00
N ARG A 465 -36.04 -20.20 -23.88
CA ARG A 465 -35.32 -18.95 -24.09
C ARG A 465 -36.16 -17.80 -23.54
N VAL A 466 -35.58 -16.99 -22.66
CA VAL A 466 -36.25 -15.88 -21.99
C VAL A 466 -35.46 -14.59 -22.23
N GLU A 467 -36.06 -13.62 -22.91
CA GLU A 467 -35.43 -12.32 -23.14
C GLU A 467 -35.42 -11.47 -21.85
N PRO A 468 -34.54 -10.45 -21.75
CA PRO A 468 -34.46 -9.59 -20.56
C PRO A 468 -35.80 -8.93 -20.22
N GLY A 469 -36.21 -9.00 -18.95
CA GLY A 469 -37.47 -8.45 -18.47
C GLY A 469 -38.73 -9.22 -18.91
N GLU A 470 -38.57 -10.29 -19.69
CA GLU A 470 -39.69 -11.08 -20.21
C GLU A 470 -40.18 -12.12 -19.20
N GLN A 471 -41.44 -12.50 -19.37
CA GLN A 471 -42.05 -13.66 -18.74
C GLN A 471 -42.66 -14.55 -19.82
N ILE A 472 -42.30 -15.83 -19.80
CA ILE A 472 -42.77 -16.83 -20.76
C ILE A 472 -43.51 -17.96 -20.06
N GLU A 473 -44.36 -18.65 -20.81
CA GLU A 473 -45.04 -19.86 -20.38
C GLU A 473 -44.46 -21.08 -21.11
N VAL A 474 -44.02 -22.08 -20.35
CA VAL A 474 -43.51 -23.35 -20.86
C VAL A 474 -44.46 -24.47 -20.47
N ASN A 475 -44.89 -25.23 -21.47
CA ASN A 475 -45.88 -26.29 -21.32
C ASN A 475 -45.21 -27.65 -21.53
N PHE A 476 -45.20 -28.50 -20.50
CA PHE A 476 -44.63 -29.85 -20.57
C PHE A 476 -45.52 -30.88 -19.87
N GLY A 477 -45.31 -32.16 -20.15
CA GLY A 477 -46.06 -33.25 -19.50
C GLY A 477 -45.32 -33.73 -18.26
N TRP A 478 -46.03 -34.07 -17.19
CA TRP A 478 -45.47 -34.69 -15.97
C TRP A 478 -46.17 -36.01 -15.71
N ARG A 479 -45.42 -37.10 -15.53
CA ARG A 479 -45.96 -38.43 -15.18
C ARG A 479 -45.40 -38.92 -13.85
N ASN A 480 -46.29 -39.21 -12.89
CA ASN A 480 -45.92 -39.93 -11.67
C ASN A 480 -46.48 -41.37 -11.70
N ILE A 481 -45.65 -42.36 -11.39
CA ILE A 481 -46.02 -43.78 -11.31
C ILE A 481 -46.37 -44.26 -9.89
N ASN A 482 -46.06 -43.45 -8.87
CA ASN A 482 -46.33 -43.74 -7.47
C ASN A 482 -47.44 -42.84 -6.93
N PRO A 483 -48.53 -43.39 -6.38
CA PRO A 483 -49.58 -42.58 -5.77
C PRO A 483 -49.11 -41.99 -4.43
N GLY A 484 -49.42 -40.72 -4.17
CA GLY A 484 -49.14 -40.03 -2.91
C GLY A 484 -47.91 -39.11 -2.89
N TYR A 485 -47.30 -38.88 -4.05
CA TYR A 485 -46.21 -37.91 -4.27
C TYR A 485 -46.56 -36.95 -5.39
#